data_AF-A0A7J4LQQ4-F1
#
_entry.id   AF-A0A7J4LQQ4-F1
#
_cell.length_a   1.000
_cell.length_b   1.000
_cell.length_c   1.000
_cell.angle_alpha   90.00
_cell.angle_beta   90.00
_cell.angle_gamma   90.00
#
_symmetry.space_group_name_H-M   'P 1'
#
loop_
_entity.id
_entity.type
_entity.pdbx_description
1 polymer ?
#
loop_
_entity_poly.entity_id
_entity_poly.type
_entity_poly.pdbx_seq_one_letter_code
_entity_poly.pdbx_strand_id
1 'polypeptide(L)'
;MILCECGEFIEGNTFKEYIKTSINPSTPTIGHSACGLIFDFIDDTKRSYSSRKELKELAMRFAGKRQMTPDMTALFLLEVERLKSAGKFSDRDILAAAAHRVIMHRK
;
A
#
# COMPACT_ATOMS: atom_id res chain seq x y z
N MET A 1 -3.05 -4.37 -9.82
CA MET A 1 -2.25 -3.30 -9.19
C MET A 1 -2.06 -3.66 -7.72
N ILE A 2 -0.83 -3.94 -7.32
CA ILE A 2 -0.47 -4.37 -5.97
C ILE A 2 0.01 -3.14 -5.20
N LEU A 3 -0.48 -2.92 -3.98
CA LEU A 3 0.08 -1.89 -3.11
C LEU A 3 1.31 -2.47 -2.41
N CYS A 4 2.46 -1.86 -2.63
CA CYS A 4 3.69 -2.22 -1.93
C CYS A 4 3.72 -1.58 -0.54
N GLU A 5 4.35 -2.23 0.45
CA GLU A 5 4.59 -1.66 1.77
C GLU A 5 5.49 -0.41 1.75
N CYS A 6 6.17 -0.15 0.64
CA CYS A 6 6.88 1.11 0.43
C CYS A 6 5.94 2.30 0.10
N GLY A 7 4.64 2.05 -0.05
CA GLY A 7 3.65 3.08 -0.37
C GLY A 7 3.50 3.37 -1.87
N GLU A 8 4.02 2.52 -2.75
CA GLU A 8 3.81 2.64 -4.21
C GLU A 8 2.83 1.61 -4.75
N PHE A 9 2.11 1.99 -5.80
CA PHE A 9 1.29 1.08 -6.57
C PHE A 9 2.15 0.43 -7.67
N ILE A 10 2.14 -0.89 -7.69
CA ILE A 10 2.91 -1.66 -8.65
C ILE A 10 2.08 -1.82 -9.93
N GLU A 11 2.57 -1.14 -10.97
CA GLU A 11 2.06 -1.16 -12.34
C GLU A 11 3.09 -1.81 -13.27
N GLY A 12 3.39 -3.10 -13.04
CA GLY A 12 4.33 -3.86 -13.88
C GLY A 12 5.82 -3.72 -13.51
N ASN A 13 6.16 -2.88 -12.53
CA ASN A 13 7.51 -2.81 -11.95
C ASN A 13 7.78 -3.99 -11.00
N THR A 14 7.73 -5.22 -11.52
CA THR A 14 8.00 -6.42 -10.73
C THR A 14 9.21 -7.19 -11.24
N PHE A 15 9.92 -7.85 -10.32
CA PHE A 15 10.88 -8.90 -10.64
C PHE A 15 10.36 -10.23 -10.09
N LYS A 16 10.75 -11.35 -10.71
CA LYS A 16 10.45 -12.68 -10.19
C LYS A 16 11.63 -13.17 -9.37
N GLU A 17 11.35 -13.74 -8.20
CA GLU A 17 12.36 -14.32 -7.31
C GLU A 17 11.84 -15.61 -6.70
N TYR A 18 12.74 -16.50 -6.31
CA TYR A 18 12.40 -17.74 -5.64
C TYR A 18 12.87 -17.70 -4.20
N ILE A 19 11.92 -17.73 -3.25
CA ILE A 19 12.23 -17.79 -1.82
C ILE A 19 11.96 -19.19 -1.27
N LYS A 20 12.79 -19.60 -0.32
CA LYS A 20 12.55 -20.83 0.44
C LYS A 20 11.42 -20.60 1.43
N THR A 21 10.32 -21.30 1.24
CA THR A 21 9.20 -21.31 2.21
C THR A 21 9.19 -22.62 2.99
N SER A 22 8.46 -22.65 4.11
CA SER A 22 8.27 -23.84 4.94
C SER A 22 7.59 -25.00 4.19
N ILE A 23 6.88 -24.70 3.11
CA ILE A 23 6.13 -25.66 2.29
C ILE A 23 6.93 -26.05 1.03
N ASN A 24 7.66 -25.12 0.42
CA ASN A 24 8.46 -25.39 -0.78
C ASN A 24 9.69 -24.46 -0.89
N PRO A 25 10.90 -24.99 -1.15
CA PRO A 25 12.11 -24.19 -1.36
C PRO A 25 12.12 -23.34 -2.65
N SER A 26 11.16 -23.52 -3.56
CA SER A 26 11.13 -22.88 -4.89
C SER A 26 9.80 -22.19 -5.18
N THR A 27 9.22 -21.51 -4.20
CA THR A 27 8.00 -20.74 -4.47
C THR A 27 8.31 -19.54 -5.37
N PRO A 28 7.62 -19.39 -6.52
CA PRO A 28 7.70 -18.19 -7.32
C PRO A 28 7.03 -17.03 -6.57
N THR A 29 7.83 -16.02 -6.25
CA THR A 29 7.39 -14.76 -5.67
C THR A 29 7.65 -13.63 -6.65
N ILE A 30 6.92 -12.52 -6.50
CA ILE A 30 7.23 -11.31 -7.25
C ILE A 30 7.66 -10.25 -6.25
N GLY A 31 8.67 -9.46 -6.58
CA GLY A 31 9.10 -8.32 -5.79
C GLY A 31 8.90 -7.01 -6.51
N HIS A 32 8.91 -5.90 -5.78
CA HIS A 32 8.83 -4.56 -6.34
C HIS A 32 10.23 -4.09 -6.77
N SER A 33 10.44 -3.88 -8.07
CA SER A 33 11.75 -3.57 -8.63
C SER A 33 12.35 -2.26 -8.10
N ALA A 34 11.51 -1.30 -7.67
CA ALA A 34 11.97 -0.01 -7.17
C ALA A 34 12.47 -0.04 -5.72
N CYS A 35 12.04 -0.99 -4.90
CA CYS A 35 12.41 -1.05 -3.48
C CYS A 35 12.88 -2.42 -2.98
N GLY A 36 12.93 -3.44 -3.85
CA GLY A 36 13.42 -4.78 -3.51
C GLY A 36 12.50 -5.60 -2.61
N LEU A 37 11.32 -5.10 -2.25
CA LEU A 37 10.38 -5.82 -1.37
C LEU A 37 9.75 -6.99 -2.12
N ILE A 38 9.95 -8.21 -1.59
CA ILE A 38 9.39 -9.44 -2.12
C ILE A 38 7.98 -9.66 -1.55
N PHE A 39 7.02 -9.94 -2.40
CA PHE A 39 5.67 -10.32 -2.03
C PHE A 39 5.53 -11.83 -2.03
N ASP A 40 5.18 -12.39 -0.88
CA ASP A 40 4.64 -13.75 -0.84
C ASP A 40 3.19 -13.72 -1.37
N PHE A 41 2.88 -14.62 -2.30
CA PHE A 41 1.52 -14.85 -2.84
C PHE A 41 0.97 -16.23 -2.47
N ILE A 42 1.75 -17.09 -1.79
CA ILE A 42 1.21 -18.38 -1.33
C ILE A 42 0.19 -18.15 -0.22
N ASP A 43 0.45 -17.16 0.63
CA ASP A 43 -0.45 -16.79 1.69
C ASP A 43 -1.49 -15.80 1.15
N ASP A 44 -2.62 -16.34 0.69
CA ASP A 44 -3.88 -15.63 0.40
C ASP A 44 -4.41 -14.87 1.65
N THR A 45 -3.68 -14.94 2.77
CA THR A 45 -3.87 -14.22 4.02
C THR A 45 -3.23 -12.83 4.03
N LYS A 46 -2.89 -12.23 2.87
CA LYS A 46 -2.55 -10.80 2.79
C LYS A 46 -3.70 -10.01 3.38
N ARG A 47 -3.52 -9.66 4.66
CA ARG A 47 -4.47 -9.01 5.55
C ARG A 47 -5.26 -7.97 4.76
N SER A 48 -6.48 -8.33 4.38
CA SER A 48 -7.42 -7.41 3.71
C SER A 48 -7.76 -6.21 4.60
N TYR A 49 -7.36 -6.26 5.87
CA TYR A 49 -7.55 -5.21 6.85
C TYR A 49 -6.27 -5.06 7.68
N SER A 50 -5.34 -4.22 7.22
CA SER A 50 -4.31 -3.68 8.10
C SER A 50 -4.98 -3.03 9.30
N SER A 51 -4.37 -3.16 10.48
CA SER A 51 -4.77 -2.38 11.65
C SER A 51 -4.72 -0.88 11.32
N ARG A 52 -5.42 -0.04 12.09
CA ARG A 52 -5.37 1.42 11.92
C ARG A 52 -3.93 1.96 11.96
N LYS A 53 -3.08 1.34 12.79
CA LYS A 53 -1.66 1.70 12.91
C LYS A 53 -0.88 1.37 11.63
N GLU A 54 -0.97 0.14 11.16
CA GLU A 54 -0.30 -0.31 9.92
C GLU A 54 -0.75 0.52 8.71
N LEU A 55 -2.05 0.82 8.59
CA LEU A 55 -2.57 1.66 7.51
C LEU A 55 -2.03 3.10 7.57
N LYS A 56 -1.90 3.68 8.77
CA LYS A 56 -1.29 5.02 8.94
C LYS A 56 0.18 5.04 8.56
N GLU A 57 0.94 4.03 8.98
CA GLU A 57 2.35 3.92 8.61
C GLU A 57 2.51 3.81 7.09
N LEU A 58 1.65 3.01 6.45
CA LEU A 58 1.62 2.89 4.99
C LEU A 58 1.21 4.19 4.29
N ALA A 59 0.22 4.89 4.83
CA ALA A 59 -0.21 6.21 4.34
C ALA A 59 0.92 7.24 4.43
N MET A 60 1.70 7.25 5.52
CA MET A 60 2.87 8.12 5.65
C MET A 60 3.92 7.84 4.59
N ARG A 61 4.24 6.56 4.34
CA ARG A 61 5.18 6.17 3.28
C ARG A 61 4.67 6.58 1.90
N PHE A 62 3.38 6.38 1.64
CA PHE A 62 2.71 6.82 0.40
C PHE A 62 2.81 8.33 0.19
N ALA A 63 2.51 9.12 1.22
CA ALA A 63 2.60 10.58 1.17
C ALA A 63 4.02 11.07 0.91
N GLY A 64 5.01 10.48 1.58
CA GLY A 64 6.43 10.77 1.37
C GLY A 64 6.90 10.47 -0.05
N LYS A 65 6.50 9.31 -0.60
CA LYS A 65 6.81 8.93 -2.00
C LYS A 65 6.21 9.88 -3.03
N ARG A 66 5.01 10.40 -2.76
CA ARG A 66 4.35 11.40 -3.61
C ARG A 66 4.77 12.84 -3.32
N GLN A 67 5.73 13.04 -2.41
CA GLN A 67 6.22 14.36 -2.00
C GLN A 67 5.07 15.30 -1.61
N MET A 68 4.05 14.77 -0.92
CA MET A 68 2.95 15.58 -0.42
C MET A 68 3.50 16.62 0.56
N THR A 69 2.98 17.86 0.50
CA THR A 69 3.33 18.88 1.49
C THR A 69 2.83 18.47 2.88
N PRO A 70 3.33 19.06 3.97
CA PRO A 70 2.83 18.78 5.32
C PRO A 70 1.31 18.93 5.45
N ASP A 71 0.74 19.99 4.87
CA ASP A 71 -0.71 20.23 4.87
C ASP A 71 -1.49 19.14 4.11
N MET A 72 -0.99 18.74 2.93
CA MET A 72 -1.61 17.67 2.14
C MET A 72 -1.51 16.33 2.87
N THR A 73 -0.38 16.08 3.53
CA THR A 73 -0.17 14.87 4.33
C THR A 73 -1.15 14.81 5.49
N ALA A 74 -1.36 15.92 6.20
CA ALA A 74 -2.34 16.00 7.28
C ALA A 74 -3.77 15.72 6.79
N LEU A 75 -4.19 16.37 5.71
CA LEU A 75 -5.52 16.13 5.10
C LEU A 75 -5.67 14.68 4.59
N PHE A 76 -4.61 14.13 4.02
CA PHE A 76 -4.59 12.76 3.53
C PHE A 76 -4.77 11.75 4.66
N LEU A 77 -4.04 11.90 5.77
CA LEU A 77 -4.18 11.01 6.92
C LEU A 77 -5.58 11.06 7.54
N LEU A 78 -6.17 12.25 7.65
CA LEU A 78 -7.56 12.41 8.12
C LEU A 78 -8.54 11.65 7.23
N GLU A 79 -8.38 11.74 5.91
CA GLU A 79 -9.26 11.09 4.97
C GLU A 79 -9.08 9.56 4.95
N VAL A 80 -7.84 9.08 5.14
CA VAL A 80 -7.53 7.66 5.35
C VAL A 80 -8.24 7.12 6.60
N GLU A 81 -8.20 7.84 7.73
CA GLU A 81 -8.91 7.43 8.95
C GLU A 81 -10.43 7.41 8.77
N ARG A 82 -10.97 8.42 8.07
CA ARG A 82 -12.40 8.51 7.78
C ARG A 82 -12.87 7.32 6.95
N LEU A 83 -12.14 7.00 5.89
CA LEU A 83 -12.42 5.87 5.00
C LEU A 83 -12.26 4.52 5.71
N LYS A 84 -11.23 4.35 6.55
CA LYS A 84 -11.05 3.13 7.34
C LYS A 84 -12.18 2.91 8.33
N SER A 85 -12.66 3.98 8.96
CA SER A 85 -13.77 3.93 9.92
C SER A 85 -15.10 3.57 9.27
N ALA A 86 -15.27 3.83 7.97
CA ALA A 86 -16.46 3.42 7.22
C ALA A 86 -16.50 1.90 6.94
N GLY A 87 -15.38 1.18 7.07
CA GLY A 87 -15.32 -0.29 6.98
C GLY A 87 -15.63 -0.90 5.61
N LYS A 88 -15.74 -0.10 4.55
CA LYS A 88 -16.21 -0.53 3.22
C LYS A 88 -15.10 -0.83 2.20
N PHE A 89 -13.85 -0.48 2.51
CA PHE A 89 -12.77 -0.40 1.53
C PHE A 89 -11.55 -1.22 1.97
N SER A 90 -10.87 -1.83 1.00
CA SER A 90 -9.53 -2.39 1.21
C SER A 90 -8.53 -1.27 1.48
N ASP A 91 -7.40 -1.56 2.12
CA ASP A 91 -6.38 -0.53 2.40
C ASP A 91 -5.88 0.16 1.13
N ARG A 92 -5.80 -0.58 0.01
CA ARG A 92 -5.51 -0.02 -1.32
C ARG A 92 -6.53 1.03 -1.73
N ASP A 93 -7.82 0.68 -1.66
CA ASP A 93 -8.91 1.56 -2.08
C ASP A 93 -9.01 2.78 -1.16
N ILE A 94 -8.72 2.61 0.13
CA ILE A 94 -8.63 3.70 1.10
C ILE A 94 -7.57 4.71 0.67
N LEU A 95 -6.34 4.27 0.43
CA LEU A 95 -5.25 5.18 0.05
C LEU A 95 -5.51 5.85 -1.30
N ALA A 96 -6.00 5.11 -2.29
CA ALA A 96 -6.31 5.66 -3.61
C ALA A 96 -7.42 6.72 -3.54
N ALA A 97 -8.52 6.42 -2.84
CA ALA A 97 -9.64 7.34 -2.70
C ALA A 97 -9.28 8.57 -1.85
N ALA A 98 -8.52 8.40 -0.76
CA ALA A 98 -8.04 9.50 0.05
C ALA A 98 -7.13 10.44 -0.77
N ALA A 99 -6.17 9.88 -1.52
CA ALA A 99 -5.27 10.66 -2.36
C ALA A 99 -6.05 11.43 -3.45
N HIS A 100 -7.01 10.77 -4.10
CA HIS A 100 -7.86 11.42 -5.10
C HIS A 100 -8.64 12.60 -4.50
N ARG A 101 -9.22 12.46 -3.30
CA ARG A 101 -9.97 13.54 -2.63
C ARG A 101 -9.09 14.73 -2.26
N VAL A 102 -7.89 14.49 -1.73
CA VAL A 102 -6.96 15.56 -1.35
C VAL A 102 -6.40 16.29 -2.57
N ILE A 103 -6.11 15.55 -3.65
CA ILE A 103 -5.51 16.11 -4.86
C ILE A 103 -6.56 16.85 -5.72
N MET A 104 -7.79 16.33 -5.82
CA MET A 104 -8.84 16.92 -6.68
C MET A 104 -9.63 18.06 -6.02
N HIS A 105 -9.68 18.17 -4.69
CA HIS A 105 -10.35 19.30 -4.01
C HIS A 105 -9.57 20.64 -4.04
N ARG A 106 -8.48 20.72 -4.82
CA ARG A 106 -7.70 21.96 -5.03
C ARG A 106 -7.75 22.51 -6.47
N LYS A 107 -8.69 22.06 -7.31
CA LYS A 107 -8.98 22.71 -8.61
C LYS A 107 -10.15 23.68 -8.49
#